data_AF-A0A9E9DFB2-F1
#
_entry.id   AF-A0A9E9DFB2-F1
#
_cell.length_a   1.000
_cell.length_b   1.000
_cell.length_c   1.000
_cell.angle_alpha   90.00
_cell.angle_beta   90.00
_cell.angle_gamma   90.00
#
_symmetry.space_group_name_H-M   'P 1'
#
loop_
_entity.id
_entity.type
_entity.pdbx_description
1 polymer ?
#
loop_
_entity_poly.entity_id
_entity_poly.type
_entity_poly.pdbx_seq_one_letter_code
_entity_poly.pdbx_strand_id
1 'polypeptide(L)'
;MEMINHTVINLIIFVLAVYVGYHVVWNVTPALHTPLMAVTNAISAIVIVGAMLAAGLTEGALGKTMGVVAVALAAVNVFGGFLVTQRMLEMFKKKDKPAKAEGDKQ
;
A
#
# COMPACT_ATOMS: atom_id res chain seq x y z
N MET A 1 6.67 31.50 18.60
CA MET A 1 5.98 30.28 18.13
C MET A 1 6.17 29.26 19.23
N GLU A 2 5.17 29.04 20.09
CA GLU A 2 5.29 28.04 21.15
C GLU A 2 5.71 26.70 20.54
N MET A 3 6.74 26.07 21.13
CA MET A 3 7.10 24.71 20.78
C MET A 3 5.96 23.80 21.23
N ILE A 4 4.96 23.65 20.38
CA ILE A 4 3.95 22.61 20.55
C ILE A 4 4.70 21.29 20.59
N ASN A 5 4.47 20.50 21.63
CA ASN A 5 5.15 19.23 21.85
C ASN A 5 4.96 18.32 20.62
N HIS A 6 6.05 17.72 20.11
CA HIS A 6 6.02 16.81 18.95
C HIS A 6 5.01 15.67 19.11
N THR A 7 4.81 15.16 20.32
CA THR A 7 3.79 14.13 20.60
C THR A 7 2.39 14.65 20.33
N VAL A 8 2.10 15.91 20.69
CA VAL A 8 0.80 16.54 20.43
C VAL A 8 0.58 16.73 18.92
N ILE A 9 1.62 17.18 18.19
CA ILE A 9 1.56 17.30 16.73
C ILE A 9 1.30 15.93 16.07
N ASN A 10 2.05 14.90 16.46
CA ASN A 10 1.88 13.55 15.91
C ASN A 10 0.50 12.96 16.24
N LEU A 11 -0.04 13.26 17.42
CA LEU A 11 -1.39 12.85 17.80
C LEU A 11 -2.45 13.56 16.95
N ILE A 12 -2.29 14.86 16.70
CA ILE A 12 -3.18 15.61 15.79
C ILE A 12 -3.14 14.99 14.39
N ILE A 13 -1.93 14.72 13.86
CA ILE A 13 -1.76 14.08 12.55
C ILE A 13 -2.45 12.71 12.54
N PHE A 14 -2.26 11.90 13.58
CA PHE A 14 -2.88 10.57 13.70
C PHE A 14 -4.42 10.66 13.67
N VAL A 15 -5.02 11.52 14.48
CA VAL A 15 -6.48 11.68 14.56
C VAL A 15 -7.05 12.19 13.23
N LEU A 16 -6.40 13.19 12.61
CA LEU A 16 -6.83 13.71 11.31
C LEU A 16 -6.67 12.67 10.19
N ALA A 17 -5.61 11.86 10.21
CA ALA A 17 -5.39 10.79 9.25
C ALA A 17 -6.47 9.69 9.36
N VAL A 18 -6.89 9.33 10.58
CA VAL A 18 -8.00 8.38 10.79
C VAL A 18 -9.31 8.95 10.25
N TYR A 19 -9.60 10.23 10.51
CA TYR A 19 -10.80 10.90 10.00
C TYR A 19 -10.86 10.90 8.46
N VAL A 20 -9.73 11.22 7.81
CA VAL A 20 -9.61 11.18 6.35
C VAL A 20 -9.77 9.75 5.83
N GLY A 21 -9.09 8.78 6.45
CA GLY A 21 -9.15 7.37 6.05
C GLY A 21 -10.58 6.81 6.08
N TYR A 22 -11.35 7.15 7.12
CA TYR A 22 -12.76 6.79 7.21
C TYR A 22 -13.56 7.32 6.02
N HIS A 23 -13.47 8.61 5.71
CA HIS A 23 -14.23 9.23 4.62
C HIS A 23 -13.82 8.73 3.23
N VAL A 24 -12.56 8.37 3.05
CA VAL A 24 -12.03 7.81 1.78
C VAL A 24 -12.61 6.42 1.51
N VAL A 25 -12.82 5.61 2.54
CA VAL A 25 -13.23 4.20 2.39
C VAL A 25 -14.75 4.01 2.51
N TRP A 26 -15.48 4.93 3.15
CA TRP A 26 -16.90 4.75 3.49
C TRP A 26 -17.85 4.52 2.29
N ASN A 27 -17.55 5.11 1.13
CA ASN A 27 -18.44 5.08 -0.05
C ASN A 27 -17.83 4.33 -1.25
N VAL A 28 -17.07 3.27 -1.01
CA VAL A 28 -16.56 2.44 -2.12
C VAL A 28 -17.65 1.57 -2.73
N THR A 29 -17.62 1.39 -4.04
CA THR A 29 -18.55 0.50 -4.75
C THR A 29 -18.38 -0.95 -4.26
N PRO A 30 -19.45 -1.74 -4.04
CA PRO A 30 -19.38 -3.12 -3.55
C PRO A 30 -18.41 -4.03 -4.32
N ALA A 31 -18.31 -3.85 -5.64
CA ALA A 31 -17.39 -4.60 -6.50
C ALA A 31 -15.89 -4.34 -6.20
N LEU A 32 -15.57 -3.26 -5.49
CA LEU A 32 -14.21 -2.84 -5.20
C LEU A 32 -13.74 -3.22 -3.79
N HIS A 33 -14.55 -3.86 -2.94
CA HIS A 33 -14.11 -4.23 -1.58
C HIS A 33 -12.91 -5.19 -1.59
N THR A 34 -12.93 -6.19 -2.48
CA THR A 34 -11.80 -7.13 -2.62
C THR A 34 -10.55 -6.45 -3.19
N PRO A 35 -10.63 -5.66 -4.28
CA PRO A 35 -9.51 -4.82 -4.72
C PRO A 35 -9.00 -3.84 -3.65
N LEU A 36 -9.90 -3.21 -2.89
CA LEU A 36 -9.55 -2.28 -1.82
C LEU A 36 -8.78 -2.99 -0.69
N MET A 37 -9.17 -4.21 -0.35
CA MET A 37 -8.42 -5.04 0.60
C MET A 37 -7.00 -5.31 0.09
N ALA A 38 -6.82 -5.60 -1.20
CA ALA A 38 -5.50 -5.78 -1.78
C ALA A 38 -4.66 -4.48 -1.77
N VAL A 39 -5.27 -3.34 -2.12
CA VAL A 39 -4.61 -2.02 -2.07
C VAL A 39 -4.16 -1.68 -0.65
N THR A 40 -5.02 -1.87 0.35
CA THR A 40 -4.68 -1.58 1.76
C THR A 40 -3.56 -2.48 2.27
N ASN A 41 -3.50 -3.75 1.83
CA ASN A 41 -2.34 -4.62 2.08
C ASN A 41 -1.06 -4.07 1.43
N ALA A 42 -1.11 -3.63 0.16
CA ALA A 42 0.04 -3.01 -0.51
C ALA A 42 0.51 -1.71 0.17
N ILE A 43 -0.41 -0.88 0.67
CA ILE A 43 -0.09 0.35 1.42
C ILE A 43 0.58 0.03 2.76
N SER A 44 0.18 -1.07 3.41
CA SER A 44 0.78 -1.49 4.69
C SER A 44 2.28 -1.79 4.57
N ALA A 45 2.78 -2.00 3.35
CA ALA A 45 4.19 -2.23 3.06
C ALA A 45 5.12 -1.04 3.43
N ILE A 46 4.56 0.12 3.80
CA ILE A 46 5.32 1.26 4.36
C ILE A 46 6.18 0.89 5.57
N VAL A 47 5.88 -0.24 6.24
CA VAL A 47 6.72 -0.83 7.29
C VAL A 47 8.17 -1.03 6.85
N ILE A 48 8.46 -1.14 5.54
CA ILE A 48 9.81 -1.20 5.00
C ILE A 48 10.69 -0.02 5.44
N VAL A 49 10.12 1.17 5.63
CA VAL A 49 10.87 2.34 6.13
C VAL A 49 11.39 2.08 7.54
N GLY A 50 10.55 1.54 8.42
CA GLY A 50 10.95 1.15 9.77
C GLY A 50 11.99 0.03 9.77
N ALA A 51 11.83 -0.96 8.88
CA ALA A 51 12.79 -2.05 8.74
C ALA A 51 14.17 -1.56 8.26
N MET A 52 14.21 -0.62 7.30
CA MET A 52 15.46 -0.01 6.83
C MET A 52 16.17 0.78 7.94
N LEU A 53 15.42 1.56 8.72
CA LEU A 53 15.96 2.25 9.89
C LEU A 53 16.51 1.26 10.92
N ALA A 54 15.78 0.18 11.22
CA ALA A 54 16.25 -0.87 12.12
C ALA A 54 17.53 -1.55 11.61
N ALA A 55 17.61 -1.87 10.32
CA ALA A 55 18.81 -2.48 9.74
C ALA A 55 20.02 -1.53 9.71
N GLY A 56 19.79 -0.23 9.53
CA GLY A 56 20.85 0.77 9.37
C GLY A 56 21.34 1.39 10.69
N LEU A 57 20.46 1.56 11.67
CA LEU A 57 20.73 2.30 12.91
C LEU A 57 20.92 1.40 14.14
N THR A 58 20.56 0.11 14.06
CA THR A 58 20.70 -0.78 15.23
C THR A 58 22.15 -1.25 15.39
N GLU A 59 22.66 -1.10 16.61
CA GLU A 59 23.96 -1.62 17.00
C GLU A 59 23.86 -3.08 17.50
N GLY A 60 24.93 -3.85 17.29
CA GLY A 60 25.00 -5.25 17.70
C GLY A 60 24.56 -6.24 16.61
N ALA A 61 25.22 -7.40 16.60
CA ALA A 61 25.06 -8.40 15.54
C ALA A 61 23.62 -8.94 15.44
N LEU A 62 22.95 -9.19 16.57
CA LEU A 62 21.58 -9.71 16.60
C LEU A 62 20.57 -8.68 16.08
N GLY A 63 20.67 -7.42 16.52
CA GLY A 63 19.75 -6.38 16.08
C GLY A 63 19.88 -6.09 14.58
N LYS A 64 21.12 -6.06 14.07
CA LYS A 64 21.38 -5.86 12.65
C LYS A 64 20.88 -7.03 11.78
N THR A 65 21.08 -8.28 12.21
CA THR A 65 20.57 -9.44 11.45
C THR A 65 19.04 -9.47 11.44
N MET A 66 18.39 -9.16 12.57
CA MET A 66 16.93 -9.03 12.63
C MET A 66 16.42 -7.89 11.74
N GLY A 67 17.11 -6.75 11.69
CA GLY A 67 16.79 -5.65 10.79
C GLY A 67 16.86 -6.07 9.31
N VAL A 68 17.91 -6.80 8.91
CA VAL A 68 18.04 -7.32 7.53
C VAL A 68 16.91 -8.30 7.21
N VAL A 69 16.56 -9.20 8.13
CA VAL A 69 15.43 -10.13 7.96
C VAL A 69 14.11 -9.34 7.85
N ALA A 70 13.92 -8.31 8.67
CA ALA A 70 12.74 -7.45 8.61
C ALA A 70 12.62 -6.75 7.25
N VAL A 71 13.74 -6.26 6.68
CA VAL A 71 13.74 -5.66 5.33
C VAL A 71 13.36 -6.69 4.27
N ALA A 72 13.89 -7.92 4.36
CA ALA A 72 13.56 -9.00 3.44
C ALA A 72 12.06 -9.35 3.47
N LEU A 73 11.48 -9.48 4.67
CA LEU A 73 10.05 -9.75 4.84
C LEU A 73 9.17 -8.57 4.38
N ALA A 74 9.57 -7.34 4.70
CA ALA A 74 8.87 -6.15 4.25
C ALA A 74 8.88 -6.04 2.72
N ALA A 75 10.00 -6.38 2.07
CA ALA A 75 10.10 -6.40 0.61
C ALA A 75 9.10 -7.39 -0.02
N VAL A 76 8.93 -8.59 0.56
CA VAL A 76 7.91 -9.55 0.09
C VAL A 76 6.50 -8.94 0.16
N ASN A 77 6.18 -8.20 1.22
CA ASN A 77 4.90 -7.50 1.35
C ASN A 77 4.74 -6.39 0.29
N VAL A 78 5.78 -5.58 0.04
CA VAL A 78 5.79 -4.56 -1.02
C VAL A 78 5.51 -5.22 -2.37
N PHE A 79 6.40 -6.12 -2.82
CA PHE A 79 6.31 -6.68 -4.17
C PHE A 79 5.04 -7.53 -4.35
N GLY A 80 4.71 -8.37 -3.37
CA GLY A 80 3.51 -9.20 -3.42
C GLY A 80 2.22 -8.38 -3.41
N GLY A 81 2.13 -7.38 -2.53
CA GLY A 81 0.97 -6.51 -2.40
C GLY A 81 0.68 -5.72 -3.68
N PHE A 82 1.70 -5.06 -4.24
CA PHE A 82 1.52 -4.26 -5.46
C PHE A 82 1.25 -5.11 -6.70
N LEU A 83 1.93 -6.25 -6.86
CA LEU A 83 1.73 -7.14 -8.02
C LEU A 83 0.32 -7.75 -8.04
N VAL A 84 -0.17 -8.23 -6.90
CA VAL A 84 -1.53 -8.79 -6.80
C VAL A 84 -2.58 -7.71 -7.02
N THR A 85 -2.40 -6.53 -6.43
CA THR A 85 -3.30 -5.39 -6.61
C THR A 85 -3.41 -4.98 -8.07
N GLN A 86 -2.29 -4.90 -8.78
CA GLN A 86 -2.29 -4.57 -10.20
C GLN A 86 -3.10 -5.59 -11.02
N ARG A 87 -2.87 -6.89 -10.80
CA ARG A 87 -3.63 -7.95 -11.47
C ARG A 87 -5.12 -7.88 -11.16
N MET A 88 -5.49 -7.56 -9.91
CA MET A 88 -6.90 -7.40 -9.54
C MET A 88 -7.56 -6.21 -10.23
N LEU A 89 -6.88 -5.08 -10.32
CA LEU A 89 -7.40 -3.88 -10.98
C LEU A 89 -7.44 -4.02 -12.51
N GLU A 90 -6.53 -4.80 -13.10
CA GLU A 90 -6.53 -5.10 -14.53
C GLU A 90 -7.78 -5.87 -14.98
N MET A 91 -8.38 -6.69 -14.11
CA MET A 91 -9.64 -7.39 -14.41
C MET A 91 -10.84 -6.46 -14.57
N PHE A 92 -10.76 -5.22 -14.05
CA PHE A 92 -11.80 -4.19 -14.22
C PHE A 92 -11.57 -3.29 -15.44
N LYS A 93 -10.42 -3.39 -16.10
CA LYS A 93 -10.19 -2.68 -17.37
C LYS A 93 -10.98 -3.41 -18.46
N LYS A 94 -11.80 -2.66 -19.22
CA LYS A 94 -12.45 -3.21 -20.41
C LYS A 94 -11.37 -3.73 -21.34
N LYS A 95 -11.43 -5.03 -21.67
CA LYS A 95 -10.60 -5.62 -22.72
C LYS A 95 -10.92 -4.85 -24.00
N ASP A 96 -9.92 -4.18 -24.59
CA ASP A 96 -10.10 -3.52 -25.89
C ASP A 96 -10.69 -4.55 -26.85
N LYS A 97 -11.91 -4.27 -27.31
CA LYS A 97 -12.60 -5.14 -28.26
C LYS A 97 -11.74 -5.13 -29.53
N PRO A 98 -11.21 -6.26 -30.02
CA PRO A 98 -10.55 -6.25 -31.31
C PRO A 98 -11.57 -5.71 -32.31
N ALA A 99 -11.16 -4.71 -33.07
CA ALA A 99 -11.99 -4.11 -34.11
C ALA A 99 -12.57 -5.26 -34.94
N LYS A 100 -13.91 -5.33 -35.02
CA LYS A 100 -14.59 -6.30 -35.87
C LYS A 100 -13.95 -6.19 -37.25
N ALA A 101 -13.31 -7.26 -37.73
CA ALA A 101 -13.08 -7.44 -39.15
C ALA A 101 -14.48 -7.55 -39.76
N GLU A 102 -14.97 -6.43 -40.27
CA GLU A 102 -16.19 -6.35 -41.02
C GLU A 102 -15.95 -7.13 -42.30
N GLY A 103 -16.61 -8.29 -42.39
CA GLY A 103 -16.62 -9.09 -43.60
C GLY A 103 -17.28 -8.28 -44.70
N ASP A 104 -16.46 -7.84 -45.66
CA ASP A 104 -16.98 -7.31 -46.91
C ASP A 104 -17.49 -8.50 -47.72
N LYS A 105 -18.82 -8.67 -47.70
CA LYS A 105 -19.55 -9.45 -48.69
C LYS A 105 -19.76 -8.55 -49.90
N GLN A 106 -19.06 -8.83 -50.99
CA GLN A 106 -19.62 -8.80 -52.35
C GLN A 106 -18.76 -9.66 -53.28
#